data_AF-A0A7J5Z5K7-F1
#
_entry.id   AF-A0A7J5Z5K7-F1
#
_cell.length_a   1.000
_cell.length_b   1.000
_cell.length_c   1.000
_cell.angle_alpha   90.00
_cell.angle_beta   90.00
_cell.angle_gamma   90.00
#
_symmetry.space_group_name_H-M   'P 1'
#
loop_
_entity.id
_entity.type
_entity.pdbx_description
1 polymer ?
#
loop_
_entity_poly.entity_id
_entity_poly.type
_entity_poly.pdbx_seq_one_letter_code
_entity_poly.pdbx_strand_id
1 'polypeptide(L)'
;MFKEAMECMNLVLEEIEAAMNQKSRNTRLEELSSKFFTTIPHNFGRNRPPTINDKEIVNQKKEMLMVLADIELAQNLKSETEKSQEEMIEEVLHPLDQDYSSLKCHLTLMDNKSDTFKIIEKYLKATNSNPKIVNGERFKEHDDLENRRLLWHGTNIAVVAAILKSGLRIMPHSGGRVGCGIYFASENSKSAGYVRASKNTGVMFLSEVALGKERTITKDDCSLKKAPTGFDSVVARGSLEPDPSKDTFITLEGKKVAVPQGEPLDQPQFKNSHFSNSEYLIYKESQCRLRYLLELKMY
;
A
#
# COMPACT_ATOMS: atom_id res chain seq x y z
N MET A 1 -1.95 -0.85 25.55
CA MET A 1 -3.41 -1.08 25.45
C MET A 1 -3.90 -1.20 24.00
N PHE A 2 -3.82 -0.16 23.16
CA PHE A 2 -4.37 -0.23 21.78
C PHE A 2 -3.63 -1.25 20.89
N LYS A 3 -2.29 -1.21 20.85
CA LYS A 3 -1.46 -2.18 20.12
C LYS A 3 -1.73 -3.65 20.53
N GLU A 4 -1.81 -3.92 21.83
CA GLU A 4 -2.11 -5.26 22.38
C GLU A 4 -3.52 -5.72 21.97
N ALA A 5 -4.50 -4.81 21.92
CA ALA A 5 -5.83 -5.11 21.42
C ALA A 5 -5.80 -5.47 19.92
N MET A 6 -5.03 -4.75 19.10
CA MET A 6 -4.88 -5.08 17.67
C MET A 6 -4.19 -6.44 17.46
N GLU A 7 -3.12 -6.75 18.19
CA GLU A 7 -2.44 -8.05 18.14
C GLU A 7 -3.39 -9.19 18.56
N CYS A 8 -4.10 -9.02 19.68
CA CYS A 8 -5.12 -9.96 20.15
C CYS A 8 -6.24 -10.19 19.11
N MET A 9 -6.66 -9.14 18.40
CA MET A 9 -7.73 -9.24 17.40
C MET A 9 -7.28 -9.85 16.08
N ASN A 10 -6.03 -9.67 15.68
CA ASN A 10 -5.47 -10.42 14.56
C ASN A 10 -5.42 -11.92 14.88
N LEU A 11 -5.03 -12.32 16.09
CA LEU A 11 -5.10 -13.72 16.54
C LEU A 11 -6.53 -14.26 16.51
N VAL A 12 -7.54 -13.48 16.91
CA VAL A 12 -8.96 -13.88 16.78
C VAL A 12 -9.37 -14.07 15.32
N LEU A 13 -8.92 -13.23 14.39
CA LEU A 13 -9.18 -13.40 12.95
C LEU A 13 -8.48 -14.63 12.36
N GLU A 14 -7.29 -14.99 12.87
CA GLU A 14 -6.59 -16.24 12.51
C GLU A 14 -7.28 -17.48 13.09
N GLU A 15 -7.77 -17.43 14.34
CA GLU A 15 -8.64 -18.47 14.92
C GLU A 15 -9.92 -18.67 14.10
N ILE A 16 -10.54 -17.58 13.63
CA ILE A 16 -11.73 -17.61 12.76
C ILE A 16 -11.41 -18.31 11.43
N GLU A 17 -10.32 -17.92 10.76
CA GLU A 17 -9.88 -18.53 9.50
C GLU A 17 -9.56 -20.02 9.65
N ALA A 18 -8.96 -20.43 10.77
CA ALA A 18 -8.72 -21.83 11.11
C ALA A 18 -10.04 -22.60 11.38
N ALA A 19 -10.98 -21.99 12.10
CA ALA A 19 -12.27 -22.60 12.45
C ALA A 19 -13.19 -22.83 11.24
N MET A 20 -13.07 -22.03 10.15
CA MET A 20 -13.88 -22.21 8.94
C MET A 20 -13.75 -23.62 8.32
N ASN A 21 -12.59 -24.27 8.48
CA ASN A 21 -12.30 -25.58 7.91
C ASN A 21 -12.72 -26.77 8.81
N GLN A 22 -13.29 -26.51 9.99
CA GLN A 22 -13.61 -27.54 10.98
C GLN A 22 -15.06 -28.04 10.87
N LYS A 23 -15.31 -29.27 11.32
CA LYS A 23 -16.67 -29.79 11.54
C LYS A 23 -17.30 -29.08 12.74
N SER A 24 -18.61 -28.81 12.68
CA SER A 24 -19.36 -28.07 13.71
C SER A 24 -18.89 -26.61 13.97
N ARG A 25 -18.35 -25.95 12.95
CA ARG A 25 -17.78 -24.59 13.02
C ARG A 25 -18.71 -23.47 13.52
N ASN A 26 -20.03 -23.58 13.33
CA ASN A 26 -20.95 -22.44 13.45
C ASN A 26 -20.91 -21.77 14.84
N THR A 27 -21.03 -22.55 15.92
CA THR A 27 -20.98 -22.02 17.30
C THR A 27 -19.64 -21.35 17.58
N ARG A 28 -18.53 -21.96 17.16
CA ARG A 28 -17.18 -21.39 17.36
C ARG A 28 -16.97 -20.09 16.58
N LEU A 29 -17.51 -20.01 15.36
CA LEU A 29 -17.47 -18.77 14.55
C LEU A 29 -18.33 -17.67 15.20
N GLU A 30 -19.49 -17.98 15.77
CA GLU A 30 -20.30 -17.02 16.53
C GLU A 30 -19.58 -16.49 17.78
N GLU A 31 -18.98 -17.38 18.58
CA GLU A 31 -18.17 -17.01 19.75
C GLU A 31 -17.01 -16.07 19.38
N LEU A 32 -16.21 -16.45 18.38
CA LEU A 32 -15.05 -15.67 17.95
C LEU A 32 -15.44 -14.34 17.31
N SER A 33 -16.53 -14.32 16.53
CA SER A 33 -17.10 -13.07 16.00
C SER A 33 -17.55 -12.15 17.13
N SER A 34 -18.23 -12.69 18.14
CA SER A 34 -18.64 -11.94 19.32
C SER A 34 -17.44 -11.36 20.07
N LYS A 35 -16.40 -12.16 20.31
CA LYS A 35 -15.12 -11.70 20.89
C LYS A 35 -14.51 -10.55 20.09
N PHE A 36 -14.47 -10.67 18.76
CA PHE A 36 -13.96 -9.62 17.87
C PHE A 36 -14.75 -8.30 18.00
N PHE A 37 -16.08 -8.34 17.88
CA PHE A 37 -16.93 -7.13 17.95
C PHE A 37 -17.06 -6.55 19.37
N THR A 38 -16.78 -7.34 20.41
CA THR A 38 -16.70 -6.85 21.78
C THR A 38 -15.40 -6.06 22.01
N THR A 39 -14.28 -6.52 21.47
CA THR A 39 -12.98 -5.83 21.64
C THR A 39 -12.79 -4.65 20.68
N ILE A 40 -13.28 -4.75 19.44
CA ILE A 40 -13.32 -3.63 18.49
C ILE A 40 -14.78 -3.21 18.32
N PRO A 41 -15.23 -2.12 18.97
CA PRO A 41 -16.61 -1.64 18.85
C PRO A 41 -16.97 -1.34 17.39
N HIS A 42 -18.06 -1.94 16.93
CA HIS A 42 -18.62 -1.72 15.58
C HIS A 42 -20.05 -1.22 15.69
N ASN A 43 -20.43 -0.29 14.81
CA ASN A 43 -21.81 0.19 14.72
C ASN A 43 -22.60 -0.62 13.67
N PHE A 44 -23.56 -1.41 14.12
CA PHE A 44 -24.52 -2.15 13.27
C PHE A 44 -25.94 -1.57 13.34
N GLY A 45 -26.10 -0.36 13.90
CA GLY A 45 -27.39 0.25 14.18
C GLY A 45 -28.18 -0.58 15.20
N ARG A 46 -29.37 -1.04 14.81
CA ARG A 46 -30.25 -1.90 15.64
C ARG A 46 -30.08 -3.41 15.36
N ASN A 47 -29.17 -3.79 14.46
CA ASN A 47 -28.96 -5.18 14.08
C ASN A 47 -27.94 -5.87 14.99
N ARG A 48 -28.09 -7.19 15.19
CA ARG A 48 -27.05 -8.02 15.83
C ARG A 48 -25.79 -8.01 14.95
N PRO A 49 -24.57 -7.96 15.53
CA PRO A 49 -23.33 -8.17 14.77
C PRO A 49 -23.39 -9.46 13.93
N PRO A 50 -22.98 -9.43 12.65
CA PRO A 50 -22.99 -10.60 11.78
C PRO A 50 -21.86 -11.57 12.13
N THR A 51 -22.08 -12.86 11.93
CA THR A 51 -21.00 -13.86 12.10
C THR A 51 -19.96 -13.73 10.98
N ILE A 52 -18.68 -13.59 11.34
CA ILE A 52 -17.55 -13.65 10.42
C ILE A 52 -17.35 -15.12 10.04
N ASN A 53 -17.83 -15.51 8.86
CA ASN A 53 -17.85 -16.90 8.39
C ASN A 53 -17.30 -17.08 6.96
N ASP A 54 -16.73 -16.02 6.39
CA ASP A 54 -16.20 -15.96 5.04
C ASP A 54 -14.79 -15.33 5.02
N LYS A 55 -13.92 -15.83 4.14
CA LYS A 55 -12.50 -15.45 4.08
C LYS A 55 -12.30 -14.02 3.58
N GLU A 56 -13.16 -13.52 2.69
CA GLU A 56 -13.08 -12.15 2.23
C GLU A 56 -13.46 -11.17 3.34
N ILE A 57 -14.47 -11.50 4.16
CA ILE A 57 -14.79 -10.72 5.37
C ILE A 57 -13.60 -10.71 6.35
N VAL A 58 -12.91 -11.84 6.55
CA VAL A 58 -11.70 -11.90 7.39
C VAL A 58 -10.60 -10.98 6.84
N ASN A 59 -10.34 -11.02 5.53
CA ASN A 59 -9.34 -10.14 4.91
C ASN A 59 -9.70 -8.66 5.10
N GLN A 60 -10.96 -8.27 4.87
CA GLN A 60 -11.44 -6.90 5.10
C GLN A 60 -11.30 -6.48 6.57
N LYS A 61 -11.44 -7.39 7.53
CA LYS A 61 -11.19 -7.09 8.96
C LYS A 61 -9.70 -6.97 9.29
N LYS A 62 -8.81 -7.76 8.67
CA LYS A 62 -7.35 -7.58 8.78
C LYS A 62 -6.93 -6.23 8.18
N GLU A 63 -7.46 -5.86 7.01
CA GLU A 63 -7.24 -4.53 6.38
C GLU A 63 -7.70 -3.39 7.28
N MET A 64 -8.91 -3.48 7.84
CA MET A 64 -9.44 -2.51 8.81
C MET A 64 -8.53 -2.34 10.04
N LEU A 65 -8.00 -3.43 10.61
CA LEU A 65 -7.06 -3.35 11.74
C LEU A 65 -5.73 -2.68 11.34
N MET A 66 -5.21 -2.92 10.14
CA MET A 66 -4.01 -2.24 9.65
C MET A 66 -4.22 -0.74 9.48
N VAL A 67 -5.36 -0.32 8.92
CA VAL A 67 -5.71 1.11 8.80
C VAL A 67 -5.86 1.76 10.19
N LEU A 68 -6.43 1.06 11.17
CA LEU A 68 -6.55 1.54 12.55
C LEU A 68 -5.18 1.71 13.23
N ALA A 69 -4.22 0.83 12.97
CA ALA A 69 -2.85 0.96 13.49
C ALA A 69 -2.14 2.21 12.95
N ASP A 70 -2.37 2.53 11.67
CA ASP A 70 -1.76 3.69 11.02
C ASP A 70 -2.45 5.01 11.43
N ILE A 71 -3.75 4.97 11.74
CA ILE A 71 -4.45 6.08 12.40
C ILE A 71 -3.88 6.32 13.81
N GLU A 72 -3.65 5.27 14.61
CA GLU A 72 -3.02 5.40 15.93
C GLU A 72 -1.64 6.04 15.83
N LEU A 73 -0.80 5.58 14.88
CA LEU A 73 0.51 6.17 14.61
C LEU A 73 0.38 7.67 14.28
N ALA A 74 -0.57 8.05 13.42
CA ALA A 74 -0.81 9.46 13.09
C ALA A 74 -1.31 10.30 14.28
N GLN A 75 -2.14 9.74 15.17
CA GLN A 75 -2.54 10.41 16.42
C GLN A 75 -1.35 10.58 17.38
N ASN A 76 -0.51 9.54 17.51
CA ASN A 76 0.68 9.59 18.35
C ASN A 76 1.65 10.68 17.87
N LEU A 77 1.91 10.78 16.55
CA LEU A 77 2.68 11.88 15.95
C LEU A 77 2.11 13.25 16.34
N LYS A 78 0.81 13.47 16.16
CA LYS A 78 0.16 14.74 16.51
C LYS A 78 0.31 15.07 18.00
N SER A 79 0.21 14.08 18.88
CA SER A 79 0.38 14.27 20.32
C SER A 79 1.83 14.58 20.74
N GLU A 80 2.83 14.10 19.99
CA GLU A 80 4.24 14.50 20.17
C GLU A 80 4.43 15.96 19.74
N THR A 81 3.82 16.36 18.63
CA THR A 81 3.83 17.74 18.13
C THR A 81 3.17 18.70 19.13
N GLU A 82 1.98 18.39 19.62
CA GLU A 82 1.23 19.23 20.58
C GLU A 82 1.99 19.44 21.89
N LYS A 83 2.60 18.40 22.47
CA LYS A 83 3.46 18.53 23.66
C LYS A 83 4.67 19.43 23.41
N SER A 84 5.28 19.30 22.23
CA SER A 84 6.42 20.14 21.84
C SER A 84 6.03 21.63 21.75
N GLN A 85 4.76 21.97 21.47
CA GLN A 85 4.27 23.35 21.50
C GLN A 85 4.18 23.91 22.92
N GLU A 86 3.64 23.12 23.84
CA GLU A 86 3.47 23.52 25.25
C GLU A 86 4.81 23.78 25.96
N GLU A 87 5.89 23.15 25.49
CA GLU A 87 7.25 23.30 26.01
C GLU A 87 8.08 24.43 25.36
N MET A 88 7.64 25.01 24.22
CA MET A 88 8.37 26.09 23.52
C MET A 88 7.99 27.48 24.03
N ILE A 89 8.95 28.17 24.67
CA ILE A 89 8.70 29.40 25.45
C ILE A 89 8.72 30.70 24.60
N GLU A 90 9.46 30.75 23.48
CA GLU A 90 9.73 32.03 22.78
C GLU A 90 9.22 32.10 21.32
N GLU A 91 9.33 31.04 20.51
CA GLU A 91 8.82 31.03 19.13
C GLU A 91 7.99 29.76 18.85
N VAL A 92 6.67 29.92 18.73
CA VAL A 92 5.76 28.83 18.34
C VAL A 92 5.68 28.77 16.82
N LEU A 93 6.28 27.74 16.21
CA LEU A 93 6.14 27.44 14.78
C LEU A 93 4.66 27.26 14.39
N HIS A 94 4.28 27.58 13.15
CA HIS A 94 2.90 27.36 12.70
C HIS A 94 2.54 25.86 12.78
N PRO A 95 1.34 25.46 13.25
CA PRO A 95 1.01 24.04 13.49
C PRO A 95 1.26 23.12 12.29
N LEU A 96 0.98 23.59 11.07
CA LEU A 96 1.24 22.81 9.84
C LEU A 96 2.73 22.54 9.58
N ASP A 97 3.63 23.46 9.95
CA ASP A 97 5.08 23.27 9.77
C ASP A 97 5.62 22.23 10.76
N GLN A 98 5.01 22.16 11.94
CA GLN A 98 5.33 21.15 12.94
C GLN A 98 4.75 19.78 12.59
N ASP A 99 3.49 19.71 12.14
CA ASP A 99 2.88 18.49 11.59
C ASP A 99 3.74 17.95 10.43
N TYR A 100 4.15 18.81 9.50
CA TYR A 100 5.06 18.46 8.40
C TYR A 100 6.43 17.97 8.91
N SER A 101 7.03 18.67 9.88
CA SER A 101 8.29 18.24 10.50
C SER A 101 8.16 16.89 11.23
N SER A 102 7.00 16.61 11.83
CA SER A 102 6.70 15.34 12.51
C SER A 102 6.76 14.15 11.53
N LEU A 103 6.43 14.35 10.25
CA LEU A 103 6.54 13.33 9.21
C LEU A 103 7.98 12.89 8.96
N LYS A 104 8.99 13.71 9.31
CA LYS A 104 10.42 13.45 9.02
C LYS A 104 10.68 13.08 7.53
N CYS A 105 9.83 13.60 6.64
CA CYS A 105 9.84 13.32 5.20
C CYS A 105 9.91 14.65 4.46
N HIS A 106 10.95 14.87 3.66
CA HIS A 106 11.05 16.09 2.86
C HIS A 106 10.12 15.99 1.65
N LEU A 107 9.20 16.95 1.51
CA LEU A 107 8.25 17.05 0.43
C LEU A 107 8.48 18.33 -0.37
N THR A 108 8.73 18.19 -1.67
CA THR A 108 8.82 19.32 -2.61
C THR A 108 7.72 19.21 -3.67
N LEU A 109 6.94 20.26 -3.87
CA LEU A 109 5.98 20.35 -4.97
C LEU A 109 6.73 20.38 -6.30
N MET A 110 6.34 19.53 -7.25
CA MET A 110 6.96 19.44 -8.57
C MET A 110 6.43 20.52 -9.52
N ASP A 111 7.33 21.19 -10.26
CA ASP A 111 6.96 22.09 -11.35
C ASP A 111 6.30 21.29 -12.49
N ASN A 112 5.11 21.72 -12.92
CA ASN A 112 4.34 21.10 -13.99
C ASN A 112 5.00 21.23 -15.38
N LYS A 113 5.99 22.11 -15.53
CA LYS A 113 6.80 22.24 -16.76
C LYS A 113 7.99 21.29 -16.81
N SER A 114 8.35 20.65 -15.70
CA SER A 114 9.49 19.72 -15.65
C SER A 114 9.24 18.46 -16.48
N ASP A 115 10.30 17.88 -17.05
CA ASP A 115 10.15 16.68 -17.89
C ASP A 115 9.75 15.44 -17.07
N THR A 116 10.21 15.35 -15.82
CA THR A 116 9.73 14.33 -14.86
C THR A 116 8.22 14.45 -14.62
N PHE A 117 7.67 15.66 -14.49
CA PHE A 117 6.23 15.85 -14.37
C PHE A 117 5.51 15.34 -15.62
N LYS A 118 5.97 15.69 -16.82
CA LYS A 118 5.37 15.22 -18.10
C LYS A 118 5.43 13.70 -18.24
N ILE A 119 6.51 13.06 -17.81
CA ILE A 119 6.67 11.60 -17.82
C ILE A 119 5.66 10.94 -16.88
N ILE A 120 5.50 11.45 -15.65
CA ILE A 120 4.53 10.92 -14.68
C ILE A 120 3.09 11.23 -15.11
N GLU A 121 2.82 12.43 -15.62
CA GLU A 121 1.50 12.81 -16.13
C GLU A 121 1.11 11.93 -17.32
N LYS A 122 2.05 11.64 -18.24
CA LYS A 122 1.82 10.70 -19.34
C LYS A 122 1.61 9.27 -18.84
N TYR A 123 2.37 8.79 -17.85
CA TYR A 123 2.17 7.48 -17.24
C TYR A 123 0.76 7.38 -16.63
N LEU A 124 0.35 8.41 -15.88
CA LEU A 124 -0.98 8.46 -15.26
C LEU A 124 -2.10 8.58 -16.29
N LYS A 125 -1.92 9.34 -17.39
CA LYS A 125 -2.92 9.42 -18.46
C LYS A 125 -3.04 8.11 -19.24
N ALA A 126 -1.92 7.49 -19.60
CA ALA A 126 -1.86 6.16 -20.24
C ALA A 126 -2.36 5.02 -19.34
N THR A 127 -2.63 5.32 -18.06
CA THR A 127 -3.24 4.39 -17.10
C THR A 127 -4.43 5.03 -16.34
N ASN A 128 -5.00 6.10 -16.91
CA ASN A 128 -6.25 6.80 -16.60
C ASN A 128 -6.40 7.59 -15.26
N SER A 129 -5.74 8.77 -15.10
CA SER A 129 -6.23 9.93 -14.28
C SER A 129 -5.35 11.21 -14.42
N ASN A 130 -5.57 12.26 -13.59
CA ASN A 130 -4.83 13.54 -13.57
C ASN A 130 -4.29 13.89 -12.14
N PRO A 131 -3.04 14.37 -11.95
CA PRO A 131 -2.44 14.53 -10.61
C PRO A 131 -1.89 15.93 -10.25
N LYS A 132 -1.52 16.07 -8.97
CA LYS A 132 -0.53 17.04 -8.48
C LYS A 132 0.56 16.30 -7.70
N ILE A 133 1.83 16.53 -8.05
CA ILE A 133 2.96 15.63 -7.71
C ILE A 133 3.92 16.24 -6.68
N VAL A 134 4.36 15.44 -5.70
CA VAL A 134 5.28 15.84 -4.61
C VAL A 134 6.40 14.79 -4.45
N ASN A 135 7.67 15.20 -4.31
CA ASN A 135 8.86 14.31 -4.27
C ASN A 135 9.26 13.87 -2.83
N GLY A 136 10.00 12.76 -2.66
CA GLY A 136 10.41 12.22 -1.34
C GLY A 136 11.72 11.40 -1.23
N GLU A 137 11.98 10.94 -0.01
CA GLU A 137 13.21 10.33 0.54
C GLU A 137 12.96 8.87 1.01
N ARG A 138 13.92 7.95 1.20
CA ARG A 138 15.41 7.92 1.19
C ARG A 138 15.91 6.49 0.92
N PHE A 139 17.06 6.24 0.26
CA PHE A 139 17.57 4.86 0.10
C PHE A 139 19.09 4.67 -0.15
N LYS A 140 19.62 3.48 0.18
CA LYS A 140 21.02 3.04 -0.06
C LYS A 140 21.30 1.51 0.01
N GLU A 141 20.38 0.67 0.49
CA GLU A 141 20.69 -0.72 0.92
C GLU A 141 20.77 -1.75 -0.23
N HIS A 142 20.02 -1.53 -1.31
CA HIS A 142 19.98 -2.43 -2.48
C HIS A 142 20.46 -1.72 -3.75
N ASP A 143 21.44 -0.84 -3.67
CA ASP A 143 21.98 -0.14 -4.85
C ASP A 143 22.44 -1.11 -5.95
N ASP A 144 22.88 -2.31 -5.58
CA ASP A 144 23.33 -3.37 -6.48
C ASP A 144 22.20 -4.10 -7.22
N LEU A 145 20.94 -3.96 -6.79
CA LEU A 145 19.81 -4.53 -7.52
C LEU A 145 19.51 -3.70 -8.78
N GLU A 146 19.49 -4.41 -9.92
CA GLU A 146 18.99 -3.91 -11.20
C GLU A 146 17.46 -4.11 -11.33
N ASN A 147 16.92 -3.95 -12.55
CA ASN A 147 15.49 -4.03 -12.84
C ASN A 147 14.63 -3.16 -11.91
N ARG A 148 14.84 -1.84 -12.01
CA ARG A 148 14.08 -0.85 -11.24
C ARG A 148 12.92 -0.34 -12.06
N ARG A 149 11.71 -0.40 -11.48
CA ARG A 149 10.48 0.16 -12.08
C ARG A 149 9.87 1.20 -11.17
N LEU A 150 9.27 2.22 -11.76
CA LEU A 150 8.42 3.18 -11.05
C LEU A 150 6.98 2.65 -11.09
N LEU A 151 6.45 2.25 -9.94
CA LEU A 151 5.17 1.51 -9.84
C LEU A 151 4.19 2.18 -8.88
N TRP A 152 2.90 2.00 -9.16
CA TRP A 152 1.79 2.59 -8.42
C TRP A 152 1.50 1.85 -7.12
N HIS A 153 1.19 2.61 -6.07
CA HIS A 153 0.63 2.10 -4.82
C HIS A 153 -0.50 3.05 -4.38
N GLY A 154 -1.75 2.59 -4.49
CA GLY A 154 -2.93 3.33 -4.03
C GLY A 154 -3.31 2.93 -2.62
N THR A 155 -3.79 3.89 -1.83
CA THR A 155 -3.98 3.68 -0.39
C THR A 155 -5.09 4.53 0.21
N ASN A 156 -5.43 4.26 1.46
CA ASN A 156 -6.38 5.07 2.23
C ASN A 156 -5.71 6.39 2.65
N ILE A 157 -6.38 7.53 2.42
CA ILE A 157 -5.85 8.84 2.84
C ILE A 157 -5.52 8.90 4.35
N ALA A 158 -6.22 8.11 5.17
CA ALA A 158 -5.98 8.01 6.62
C ALA A 158 -4.59 7.47 6.99
N VAL A 159 -3.92 6.72 6.10
CA VAL A 159 -2.60 6.11 6.38
C VAL A 159 -1.43 6.85 5.74
N VAL A 160 -1.70 7.93 4.97
CA VAL A 160 -0.67 8.68 4.23
C VAL A 160 0.40 9.27 5.16
N ALA A 161 0.01 9.81 6.32
CA ALA A 161 0.98 10.33 7.31
C ALA A 161 1.90 9.22 7.86
N ALA A 162 1.37 8.02 8.12
CA ALA A 162 2.13 6.88 8.59
C ALA A 162 3.13 6.36 7.53
N ILE A 163 2.70 6.33 6.26
CA ILE A 163 3.55 5.95 5.11
C ILE A 163 4.65 6.98 4.87
N LEU A 164 4.34 8.29 4.94
CA LEU A 164 5.36 9.34 4.82
C LEU A 164 6.39 9.27 5.96
N LYS A 165 5.95 8.95 7.19
CA LYS A 165 6.82 8.81 8.36
C LYS A 165 7.70 7.56 8.36
N SER A 166 7.16 6.43 7.90
CA SER A 166 7.75 5.11 8.15
C SER A 166 8.09 4.31 6.89
N GLY A 167 7.76 4.84 5.71
CA GLY A 167 7.75 4.08 4.46
C GLY A 167 6.57 3.12 4.34
N LEU A 168 6.52 2.39 3.22
CA LEU A 168 5.61 1.27 3.04
C LEU A 168 6.14 0.07 3.85
N ARG A 169 5.25 -0.56 4.63
CA ARG A 169 5.61 -1.62 5.60
C ARG A 169 4.93 -2.95 5.29
N ILE A 170 5.60 -4.04 5.66
CA ILE A 170 5.05 -5.41 5.62
C ILE A 170 4.53 -5.73 7.02
N MET A 171 3.26 -5.42 7.27
CA MET A 171 2.63 -5.68 8.57
C MET A 171 2.47 -7.20 8.81
N PRO A 172 2.66 -7.73 10.05
CA PRO A 172 2.69 -9.18 10.30
C PRO A 172 1.47 -9.98 9.84
N HIS A 173 0.30 -9.35 9.80
CA HIS A 173 -0.98 -9.94 9.38
C HIS A 173 -1.47 -9.38 8.03
N SER A 174 -0.61 -8.64 7.31
CA SER A 174 -0.87 -8.25 5.92
C SER A 174 -0.86 -9.48 5.02
N GLY A 175 -1.71 -9.47 4.00
CA GLY A 175 -1.85 -10.58 3.08
C GLY A 175 -2.77 -10.25 1.93
N GLY A 176 -2.68 -11.05 0.87
CA GLY A 176 -3.51 -10.91 -0.32
C GLY A 176 -3.28 -12.08 -1.27
N ARG A 177 -3.60 -11.86 -2.54
CA ARG A 177 -3.54 -12.87 -3.61
C ARG A 177 -2.16 -13.48 -3.83
N VAL A 178 -1.11 -12.77 -3.44
CA VAL A 178 0.30 -13.13 -3.63
C VAL A 178 1.06 -13.09 -2.29
N GLY A 179 0.34 -13.25 -1.18
CA GLY A 179 0.88 -13.40 0.17
C GLY A 179 1.16 -12.08 0.89
N CYS A 180 2.09 -12.14 1.85
CA CYS A 180 2.46 -11.07 2.78
C CYS A 180 3.69 -10.33 2.25
N GLY A 181 3.47 -9.14 1.65
CA GLY A 181 4.50 -8.32 1.02
C GLY A 181 3.94 -6.95 0.62
N ILE A 182 4.77 -6.10 0.02
CA ILE A 182 4.32 -4.78 -0.48
C ILE A 182 3.86 -4.93 -1.93
N TYR A 183 2.60 -4.58 -2.17
CA TYR A 183 1.95 -4.67 -3.48
C TYR A 183 2.07 -3.37 -4.27
N PHE A 184 2.41 -3.50 -5.55
CA PHE A 184 2.41 -2.43 -6.53
C PHE A 184 1.74 -2.86 -7.84
N ALA A 185 1.33 -1.90 -8.67
CA ALA A 185 0.85 -2.15 -10.03
C ALA A 185 1.61 -1.31 -11.07
N SER A 186 1.73 -1.83 -12.28
CA SER A 186 2.13 -1.06 -13.47
C SER A 186 0.97 -0.22 -14.04
N GLU A 187 -0.28 -0.55 -13.70
CA GLU A 187 -1.46 0.17 -14.15
C GLU A 187 -2.07 0.99 -13.00
N ASN A 188 -2.16 2.32 -13.16
CA ASN A 188 -2.80 3.21 -12.18
C ASN A 188 -4.22 2.77 -11.84
N SER A 189 -5.04 2.38 -12.83
CA SER A 189 -6.42 1.91 -12.64
C SER A 189 -6.54 0.81 -11.57
N LYS A 190 -5.63 -0.17 -11.57
CA LYS A 190 -5.54 -1.26 -10.60
C LYS A 190 -5.23 -0.73 -9.20
N SER A 191 -4.29 0.19 -9.05
CA SER A 191 -3.98 0.81 -7.75
C SER A 191 -5.04 1.81 -7.28
N ALA A 192 -5.70 2.52 -8.19
CA ALA A 192 -6.77 3.48 -7.89
C ALA A 192 -7.98 2.81 -7.21
N GLY A 193 -8.23 1.52 -7.50
CA GLY A 193 -9.25 0.72 -6.80
C GLY A 193 -8.99 0.54 -5.29
N TYR A 194 -7.76 0.74 -4.81
CA TYR A 194 -7.38 0.71 -3.40
C TYR A 194 -7.36 2.11 -2.75
N VAL A 195 -7.55 3.18 -3.53
CA VAL A 195 -7.66 4.52 -2.98
C VAL A 195 -8.94 4.63 -2.14
N ARG A 196 -8.82 5.17 -0.94
CA ARG A 196 -9.97 5.63 -0.14
C ARG A 196 -9.79 7.12 0.11
N ALA A 197 -10.59 7.91 -0.60
CA ALA A 197 -10.58 9.36 -0.52
C ALA A 197 -11.24 9.88 0.76
N SER A 198 -10.87 11.09 1.18
CA SER A 198 -11.66 11.89 2.11
C SER A 198 -12.26 13.05 1.34
N LYS A 199 -13.59 13.23 1.44
CA LYS A 199 -14.36 14.05 0.51
C LYS A 199 -14.07 13.57 -0.93
N ASN A 200 -13.43 14.42 -1.74
CA ASN A 200 -13.09 14.13 -3.13
C ASN A 200 -11.57 14.07 -3.37
N THR A 201 -10.76 14.01 -2.31
CA THR A 201 -9.29 13.96 -2.41
C THR A 201 -8.78 12.57 -2.08
N GLY A 202 -8.16 11.92 -3.06
CA GLY A 202 -7.42 10.67 -2.92
C GLY A 202 -5.91 10.91 -3.00
N VAL A 203 -5.13 9.92 -2.55
CA VAL A 203 -3.66 9.94 -2.63
C VAL A 203 -3.16 8.62 -3.19
N MET A 204 -2.20 8.70 -4.12
CA MET A 204 -1.44 7.55 -4.63
C MET A 204 0.05 7.83 -4.56
N PHE A 205 0.84 6.79 -4.38
CA PHE A 205 2.29 6.86 -4.43
C PHE A 205 2.82 6.25 -5.73
N LEU A 206 3.87 6.85 -6.27
CA LEU A 206 4.80 6.19 -7.20
C LEU A 206 6.08 5.88 -6.44
N SER A 207 6.41 4.60 -6.39
CA SER A 207 7.60 4.10 -5.72
C SER A 207 8.59 3.58 -6.75
N GLU A 208 9.87 3.88 -6.55
CA GLU A 208 10.93 3.11 -7.20
C GLU A 208 11.01 1.76 -6.50
N VAL A 209 10.86 0.68 -7.26
CA VAL A 209 10.89 -0.69 -6.76
C VAL A 209 12.05 -1.43 -7.42
N ALA A 210 12.98 -1.91 -6.61
CA ALA A 210 14.11 -2.73 -7.04
C ALA A 210 13.66 -4.21 -7.11
N LEU A 211 13.17 -4.61 -8.29
CA LEU A 211 12.58 -5.93 -8.51
C LEU A 211 13.63 -7.03 -8.66
N GLY A 212 14.86 -6.68 -9.07
CA GLY A 212 15.94 -7.64 -9.30
C GLY A 212 15.47 -8.77 -10.24
N LYS A 213 15.76 -10.01 -9.87
CA LYS A 213 15.32 -11.20 -10.61
C LYS A 213 13.89 -11.60 -10.20
N GLU A 214 12.96 -11.43 -11.14
CA GLU A 214 11.52 -11.63 -10.93
C GLU A 214 11.09 -13.11 -11.01
N ARG A 215 10.30 -13.57 -10.03
CA ARG A 215 9.54 -14.82 -10.13
C ARG A 215 8.16 -14.54 -10.72
N THR A 216 7.91 -15.01 -11.95
CA THR A 216 6.56 -14.95 -12.54
C THR A 216 5.63 -16.01 -11.92
N ILE A 217 4.39 -15.61 -11.61
CA ILE A 217 3.24 -16.49 -11.33
C ILE A 217 2.00 -16.05 -12.12
N THR A 218 1.03 -16.94 -12.29
CA THR A 218 -0.26 -16.69 -13.01
C THR A 218 -1.48 -17.21 -12.25
N LYS A 219 -1.29 -17.67 -11.01
CA LYS A 219 -2.32 -18.15 -10.09
C LYS A 219 -2.04 -17.59 -8.71
N ASP A 220 -3.08 -17.38 -7.93
CA ASP A 220 -3.02 -16.92 -6.55
C ASP A 220 -2.12 -17.85 -5.70
N ASP A 221 -1.23 -17.24 -4.91
CA ASP A 221 -0.46 -17.91 -3.87
C ASP A 221 -0.41 -17.00 -2.63
N CYS A 222 -1.49 -17.07 -1.85
CA CYS A 222 -1.61 -16.34 -0.59
C CYS A 222 -0.67 -16.84 0.53
N SER A 223 0.15 -17.87 0.29
CA SER A 223 1.06 -18.43 1.29
C SER A 223 2.45 -17.77 1.31
N LEU A 224 2.79 -17.00 0.27
CA LEU A 224 4.09 -16.37 0.11
C LEU A 224 4.39 -15.38 1.25
N LYS A 225 5.58 -15.48 1.82
CA LYS A 225 6.14 -14.52 2.80
C LYS A 225 7.55 -14.04 2.43
N LYS A 226 8.07 -14.52 1.30
CA LYS A 226 9.36 -14.16 0.70
C LYS A 226 9.36 -14.56 -0.77
N ALA A 227 10.21 -13.92 -1.57
CA ALA A 227 10.48 -14.40 -2.92
C ALA A 227 11.08 -15.82 -2.87
N PRO A 228 10.74 -16.73 -3.80
CA PRO A 228 11.36 -18.05 -3.88
C PRO A 228 12.88 -17.99 -4.08
N THR A 229 13.58 -19.05 -3.67
CA THR A 229 15.06 -19.10 -3.71
C THR A 229 15.62 -18.76 -5.09
N GLY A 230 16.55 -17.80 -5.14
CA GLY A 230 17.16 -17.32 -6.38
C GLY A 230 16.31 -16.31 -7.15
N PHE A 231 15.34 -15.66 -6.50
CA PHE A 231 14.56 -14.52 -6.99
C PHE A 231 14.46 -13.44 -5.90
N ASP A 232 14.31 -12.19 -6.31
CA ASP A 232 14.26 -11.02 -5.42
C ASP A 232 12.84 -10.47 -5.26
N SER A 233 11.96 -10.74 -6.23
CA SER A 233 10.56 -10.30 -6.27
C SER A 233 9.66 -11.40 -6.82
N VAL A 234 8.35 -11.25 -6.63
CA VAL A 234 7.32 -12.03 -7.33
C VAL A 234 6.49 -11.07 -8.17
N VAL A 235 6.18 -11.46 -9.40
CA VAL A 235 5.23 -10.71 -10.25
C VAL A 235 4.14 -11.66 -10.69
N ALA A 236 2.92 -11.40 -10.22
CA ALA A 236 1.72 -12.07 -10.68
C ALA A 236 1.28 -11.39 -11.96
N ARG A 237 1.48 -12.06 -13.10
CA ARG A 237 1.32 -11.45 -14.42
C ARG A 237 -0.14 -11.35 -14.82
N GLY A 238 -0.56 -10.14 -15.21
CA GLY A 238 -1.87 -9.87 -15.78
C GLY A 238 -2.05 -10.50 -17.17
N SER A 239 -3.30 -10.64 -17.59
CA SER A 239 -3.64 -10.74 -19.02
C SER A 239 -3.37 -9.43 -19.76
N LEU A 240 -3.23 -8.31 -19.04
CA LEU A 240 -2.83 -6.99 -19.52
C LEU A 240 -1.50 -6.55 -18.86
N GLU A 241 -0.71 -5.77 -19.62
CA GLU A 241 0.48 -5.06 -19.14
C GLU A 241 0.68 -3.82 -20.04
N PRO A 242 1.06 -2.64 -19.50
CA PRO A 242 1.45 -1.48 -20.32
C PRO A 242 2.51 -1.82 -21.36
N ASP A 243 2.36 -1.37 -22.61
CA ASP A 243 3.27 -1.69 -23.73
C ASP A 243 4.76 -1.45 -23.36
N PRO A 244 5.56 -2.51 -23.13
CA PRO A 244 6.95 -2.35 -22.68
C PRO A 244 7.86 -1.72 -23.74
N SER A 245 7.44 -1.69 -25.02
CA SER A 245 8.18 -0.98 -26.08
C SER A 245 8.06 0.54 -25.96
N LYS A 246 7.18 1.04 -25.09
CA LYS A 246 7.00 2.47 -24.79
C LYS A 246 7.65 2.89 -23.47
N ASP A 247 8.19 1.96 -22.68
CA ASP A 247 8.87 2.26 -21.41
C ASP A 247 9.93 3.35 -21.64
N THR A 248 9.80 4.47 -20.91
CA THR A 248 10.86 5.48 -20.82
C THR A 248 11.68 5.24 -19.57
N PHE A 249 12.79 5.95 -19.42
CA PHE A 249 13.67 5.81 -18.27
C PHE A 249 14.02 7.16 -17.67
N ILE A 250 13.90 7.25 -16.34
CA ILE A 250 14.39 8.39 -15.55
C ILE A 250 15.61 7.94 -14.75
N THR A 251 16.52 8.88 -14.46
CA THR A 251 17.66 8.62 -13.59
C THR A 251 17.37 9.13 -12.20
N LEU A 252 17.31 8.23 -11.22
CA LEU A 252 17.15 8.55 -9.80
C LEU A 252 18.43 8.13 -9.08
N GLU A 253 19.17 9.11 -8.55
CA GLU A 253 20.43 8.88 -7.82
C GLU A 253 21.45 8.01 -8.60
N GLY A 254 21.56 8.24 -9.91
CA GLY A 254 22.45 7.49 -10.80
C GLY A 254 21.93 6.10 -11.19
N LYS A 255 20.77 5.66 -10.68
CA LYS A 255 20.10 4.42 -11.09
C LYS A 255 19.08 4.71 -12.18
N LYS A 256 19.09 3.88 -13.23
CA LYS A 256 18.13 3.94 -14.35
C LYS A 256 16.84 3.22 -13.94
N VAL A 257 15.72 3.95 -13.91
CA VAL A 257 14.41 3.43 -13.48
C VAL A 257 13.43 3.47 -14.65
N ALA A 258 12.85 2.32 -15.00
CA ALA A 258 11.84 2.23 -16.04
C ALA A 258 10.51 2.83 -15.58
N VAL A 259 9.88 3.63 -16.45
CA VAL A 259 8.57 4.22 -16.24
C VAL A 259 7.71 3.84 -17.46
N PRO A 260 6.64 3.05 -17.29
CA PRO A 260 5.73 2.73 -18.37
C PRO A 260 5.06 3.98 -18.97
N GLN A 261 4.81 3.97 -20.27
CA GLN A 261 4.22 5.10 -21.01
C GLN A 261 3.23 4.68 -22.11
N GLY A 262 3.01 3.37 -22.25
CA GLY A 262 2.06 2.80 -23.21
C GLY A 262 0.74 2.46 -22.54
N GLU A 263 -0.33 2.41 -23.34
CA GLU A 263 -1.59 1.82 -22.92
C GLU A 263 -1.40 0.33 -22.60
N PRO A 264 -2.26 -0.28 -21.75
CA PRO A 264 -2.26 -1.72 -21.52
C PRO A 264 -2.52 -2.51 -22.80
N LEU A 265 -1.70 -3.52 -23.06
CA LEU A 265 -1.85 -4.48 -24.16
C LEU A 265 -2.11 -5.88 -23.62
N ASP A 266 -2.94 -6.64 -24.35
CA ASP A 266 -3.11 -8.08 -24.13
C ASP A 266 -1.75 -8.80 -24.12
N GLN A 267 -1.62 -9.74 -23.19
CA GLN A 267 -0.46 -10.61 -23.01
C GLN A 267 -0.86 -12.06 -23.37
N PRO A 268 -0.73 -12.50 -24.64
CA PRO A 268 -1.20 -13.82 -25.08
C PRO A 268 -0.61 -14.99 -24.29
N GLN A 269 0.62 -14.83 -23.79
CA GLN A 269 1.32 -15.79 -22.92
C GLN A 269 0.71 -15.91 -21.51
N PHE A 270 -0.07 -14.91 -21.07
CA PHE A 270 -0.74 -14.85 -19.76
C PHE A 270 -2.27 -14.80 -19.87
N LYS A 271 -2.86 -15.09 -21.04
CA LYS A 271 -4.32 -15.08 -21.29
C LYS A 271 -5.17 -15.93 -20.33
N ASN A 272 -4.56 -16.95 -19.71
CA ASN A 272 -5.21 -17.85 -18.74
C ASN A 272 -4.81 -17.51 -17.29
N SER A 273 -4.24 -16.34 -17.04
CA SER A 273 -3.88 -15.89 -15.70
C SER A 273 -5.14 -15.60 -14.87
N HIS A 274 -5.05 -15.85 -13.56
CA HIS A 274 -6.06 -15.41 -12.60
C HIS A 274 -6.02 -13.88 -12.36
N PHE A 275 -5.04 -13.18 -12.92
CA PHE A 275 -4.84 -11.74 -12.77
C PHE A 275 -5.17 -11.05 -14.09
N SER A 276 -6.01 -10.01 -14.04
CA SER A 276 -6.29 -9.17 -15.21
C SER A 276 -5.15 -8.18 -15.46
N ASN A 277 -4.73 -7.49 -14.39
CA ASN A 277 -3.60 -6.55 -14.36
C ASN A 277 -2.45 -7.17 -13.57
N SER A 278 -1.20 -6.83 -13.89
CA SER A 278 -0.04 -7.33 -13.15
C SER A 278 0.05 -6.77 -11.72
N GLU A 279 0.30 -7.65 -10.75
CA GLU A 279 0.62 -7.30 -9.36
C GLU A 279 2.11 -7.60 -9.10
N TYR A 280 2.87 -6.55 -8.74
CA TYR A 280 4.30 -6.61 -8.49
C TYR A 280 4.55 -6.62 -6.98
N LEU A 281 5.32 -7.59 -6.49
CA LEU A 281 5.55 -7.79 -5.06
C LEU A 281 7.02 -7.89 -4.68
N ILE A 282 7.33 -7.18 -3.59
CA ILE A 282 8.58 -7.31 -2.83
C ILE A 282 8.27 -7.79 -1.41
N TYR A 283 9.25 -8.49 -0.82
CA TYR A 283 9.13 -9.10 0.50
C TYR A 283 10.17 -8.56 1.50
N LYS A 284 10.79 -7.42 1.17
CA LYS A 284 11.64 -6.63 2.05
C LYS A 284 11.25 -5.17 1.85
N GLU A 285 10.98 -4.45 2.93
CA GLU A 285 10.57 -3.04 2.87
C GLU A 285 11.62 -2.18 2.15
N SER A 286 12.91 -2.47 2.38
CA SER A 286 14.04 -1.82 1.74
C SER A 286 14.05 -1.95 0.20
N GLN A 287 13.34 -2.90 -0.42
CA GLN A 287 13.28 -2.98 -1.90
C GLN A 287 12.40 -1.91 -2.57
N CYS A 288 11.73 -1.03 -1.80
CA CYS A 288 11.03 0.13 -2.36
C CYS A 288 11.51 1.45 -1.75
N ARG A 289 11.33 2.52 -2.53
CA ARG A 289 11.45 3.89 -2.07
C ARG A 289 10.29 4.72 -2.61
N LEU A 290 9.64 5.47 -1.72
CA LEU A 290 8.70 6.52 -2.11
C LEU A 290 9.47 7.58 -2.90
N ARG A 291 9.11 7.77 -4.18
CA ARG A 291 9.68 8.82 -5.03
C ARG A 291 8.69 9.95 -5.23
N TYR A 292 7.42 9.62 -5.48
CA TYR A 292 6.40 10.63 -5.69
C TYR A 292 5.09 10.31 -4.96
N LEU A 293 4.44 11.35 -4.42
CA LEU A 293 3.07 11.35 -3.94
C LEU A 293 2.21 12.15 -4.92
N LEU A 294 1.04 11.63 -5.28
CA LEU A 294 0.10 12.23 -6.21
C LEU A 294 -1.23 12.50 -5.49
N GLU A 295 -1.60 13.78 -5.40
CA GLU A 295 -2.94 14.21 -4.99
C GLU A 295 -3.89 14.06 -6.19
N LEU A 296 -4.96 13.29 -6.03
CA LEU A 296 -5.95 12.97 -7.07
C LEU A 296 -7.34 13.49 -6.67
N LYS A 297 -8.10 13.99 -7.66
CA LYS A 297 -9.53 14.26 -7.47
C LYS A 297 -10.35 13.03 -7.84
N MET A 298 -11.01 12.47 -6.84
CA MET A 298 -11.94 11.35 -6.97
C MET A 298 -13.37 11.91 -7.05
N TYR A 299 -14.17 11.39 -7.97
CA TYR A 299 -15.55 11.81 -8.25
C TYR A 299 -16.50 10.63 -8.15
#